data_AF-A0A1H7QKW0-F1
#
_entry.id   AF-A0A1H7QKW0-F1
#
_cell.length_a   1.000
_cell.length_b   1.000
_cell.length_c   1.000
_cell.angle_alpha   90.00
_cell.angle_beta   90.00
_cell.angle_gamma   90.00
#
_symmetry.space_group_name_H-M   'P 1'
#
loop_
_entity.id
_entity.type
_entity.pdbx_description
1 polymer ?
#
loop_
_entity_poly.entity_id
_entity_poly.type
_entity_poly.pdbx_seq_one_letter_code
_entity_poly.pdbx_strand_id
1 'polypeptide(L)'
;MFMTKIMLLKKPLTAKNNASQNALLNPEKVRLYEDIHKLHDAGYSLRKIEKVLHCSRNTIQKYLHGDIISVCTPTLMSGVNKYHDHIVRELSAGKCRSVLYRELLTMGLTCKRTAAYDYFNRIIKLYNIELTPLESCTPEQKQLRKNIRKYVYISRKKIFDYLWLDSDLEIEPEHFEYLLNKYPIIISLKVCIREFREIFDKGYQALLYSFIDKYSTCAIKLIRKFSESMKNDLEAIENAVSSPLSNGFVEGTNNKVKMVKRTM
;
A
#
# COMPACT_ATOMS: atom_id res chain seq x y z
N MET A 1 -44.86 37.93 8.55
CA MET A 1 -45.63 37.28 7.46
C MET A 1 -44.95 37.68 6.16
N PHE A 2 -44.19 36.89 5.40
CA PHE A 2 -43.90 35.46 5.31
C PHE A 2 -42.43 35.33 4.88
N MET A 3 -41.72 34.38 5.48
CA MET A 3 -40.38 33.96 5.04
C MET A 3 -40.46 33.24 3.69
N THR A 4 -39.54 33.63 2.80
CA THR A 4 -39.27 33.01 1.50
C THR A 4 -38.76 31.58 1.68
N LYS A 5 -39.61 30.60 1.35
CA LYS A 5 -39.33 29.17 1.44
C LYS A 5 -38.61 28.72 0.17
N ILE A 6 -37.28 28.65 0.23
CA ILE A 6 -36.46 28.00 -0.81
C ILE A 6 -36.70 26.48 -0.73
N MET A 7 -37.49 25.95 -1.66
CA MET A 7 -37.60 24.51 -1.93
C MET A 7 -36.29 24.00 -2.55
N LEU A 8 -35.35 23.59 -1.70
CA LEU A 8 -34.28 22.69 -2.14
C LEU A 8 -34.84 21.27 -2.18
N LEU A 9 -35.27 20.85 -3.38
CA LEU A 9 -35.49 19.45 -3.73
C LEU A 9 -34.17 18.67 -3.52
N LYS A 10 -34.02 18.05 -2.36
CA LYS A 10 -33.03 16.98 -2.15
C LYS A 10 -33.34 15.85 -3.13
N LYS A 11 -32.53 15.71 -4.18
CA LYS A 11 -32.47 14.46 -4.97
C LYS A 11 -32.13 13.31 -4.00
N PRO A 12 -32.86 12.18 -4.03
CA PRO A 12 -32.53 11.03 -3.20
C PRO A 12 -31.17 10.45 -3.62
N LEU A 13 -30.27 10.28 -2.64
CA LEU A 13 -28.90 9.80 -2.76
C LEU A 13 -28.77 8.28 -3.03
N THR A 14 -29.81 7.62 -3.52
CA THR A 14 -29.98 6.17 -3.30
C THR A 14 -29.44 5.24 -4.40
N ALA A 15 -29.03 5.74 -5.57
CA ALA A 15 -28.66 4.85 -6.70
C ALA A 15 -27.15 4.69 -6.96
N LYS A 16 -26.31 5.71 -6.67
CA LYS A 16 -24.85 5.64 -6.95
C LYS A 16 -24.02 5.08 -5.80
N ASN A 17 -24.53 5.02 -4.57
CA ASN A 17 -23.80 4.56 -3.38
C ASN A 17 -23.62 3.04 -3.29
N ASN A 18 -24.56 2.24 -3.84
CA ASN A 18 -24.61 0.80 -3.58
C ASN A 18 -23.51 0.02 -4.34
N ALA A 19 -23.09 0.49 -5.52
CA ALA A 19 -22.13 -0.24 -6.37
C ALA A 19 -20.69 -0.20 -5.82
N SER A 20 -20.26 0.91 -5.21
CA SER A 20 -18.92 1.04 -4.61
C SER A 20 -18.83 0.36 -3.23
N GLN A 21 -19.95 0.26 -2.51
CA GLN A 21 -20.04 -0.41 -1.20
C GLN A 21 -19.94 -1.95 -1.32
N ASN A 22 -20.48 -2.53 -2.40
CA ASN A 22 -20.48 -3.97 -2.64
C ASN A 22 -19.10 -4.60 -2.86
N ALA A 23 -18.08 -3.83 -3.26
CA ALA A 23 -16.73 -4.34 -3.53
C ALA A 23 -15.94 -4.74 -2.27
N LEU A 24 -16.39 -4.32 -1.07
CA LEU A 24 -15.73 -4.57 0.22
C LEU A 24 -16.51 -5.55 1.13
N LEU A 25 -17.72 -5.94 0.72
CA LEU A 25 -18.58 -6.91 1.41
C LEU A 25 -18.23 -8.33 0.95
N ASN A 26 -18.55 -9.34 1.76
CA ASN A 26 -18.34 -10.72 1.34
C ASN A 26 -19.29 -11.04 0.17
N PRO A 27 -18.78 -11.32 -1.05
CA PRO A 27 -19.61 -11.47 -2.24
C PRO A 27 -20.61 -12.63 -2.13
N GLU A 28 -20.27 -13.69 -1.41
CA GLU A 28 -21.18 -14.82 -1.18
C GLU A 28 -22.35 -14.43 -0.27
N LYS A 29 -22.09 -13.63 0.76
CA LYS A 29 -23.13 -13.12 1.66
C LYS A 29 -24.02 -12.08 0.98
N VAL A 30 -23.46 -11.24 0.11
CA VAL A 30 -24.23 -10.26 -0.67
C VAL A 30 -25.18 -10.98 -1.62
N ARG A 31 -24.71 -12.01 -2.33
CA ARG A 31 -25.58 -12.85 -3.17
C ARG A 31 -26.70 -13.49 -2.36
N LEU A 32 -26.36 -14.08 -1.21
CA LEU A 32 -27.36 -14.67 -0.32
C LEU A 32 -28.40 -13.63 0.17
N TYR A 33 -27.97 -12.41 0.48
CA TYR A 33 -28.86 -11.31 0.86
C TYR A 33 -29.81 -10.94 -0.28
N GLU A 34 -29.29 -10.74 -1.49
CA GLU A 34 -30.09 -10.42 -2.68
C GLU A 34 -31.10 -11.53 -3.01
N ASP A 35 -30.69 -12.80 -2.96
CA ASP A 35 -31.56 -13.94 -3.24
C ASP A 35 -32.68 -14.10 -2.21
N ILE A 36 -32.40 -13.86 -0.92
CA ILE A 36 -33.41 -13.89 0.15
C ILE A 36 -34.47 -12.80 -0.08
N HIS A 37 -34.04 -11.55 -0.33
CA HIS A 37 -34.96 -10.43 -0.57
C HIS A 37 -35.78 -10.64 -1.84
N LYS A 38 -35.15 -11.11 -2.93
CA LYS A 38 -35.85 -11.42 -4.19
C LYS A 38 -36.94 -12.48 -4.03
N LEU A 39 -36.66 -13.57 -3.30
CA LEU A 39 -37.65 -14.61 -3.05
C LEU A 39 -38.76 -14.15 -2.10
N HIS A 40 -38.43 -13.32 -1.12
CA HIS A 40 -39.42 -12.74 -0.22
C HIS A 40 -40.35 -11.76 -0.95
N ASP A 41 -39.79 -10.87 -1.78
CA ASP A 41 -40.55 -9.91 -2.59
C ASP A 41 -41.46 -10.60 -3.63
N ALA A 42 -41.05 -11.78 -4.11
CA ALA A 42 -41.88 -12.63 -4.96
C ALA A 42 -42.99 -13.38 -4.19
N GLY A 43 -43.16 -13.14 -2.89
CA GLY A 43 -44.26 -13.66 -2.06
C GLY A 43 -44.05 -15.08 -1.53
N TYR A 44 -42.84 -15.63 -1.60
CA TYR A 44 -42.58 -16.97 -1.07
C TYR A 44 -42.58 -16.99 0.46
N SER A 45 -43.25 -17.99 1.05
CA SER A 45 -43.20 -18.20 2.50
C SER A 45 -41.79 -18.54 2.99
N LEU A 46 -41.44 -18.14 4.22
CA LEU A 46 -40.12 -18.39 4.82
C LEU A 46 -39.69 -19.87 4.77
N ARG A 47 -40.64 -20.81 4.94
CA ARG A 47 -40.39 -22.25 4.84
C ARG A 47 -39.99 -22.69 3.42
N LYS A 48 -40.50 -22.01 2.40
CA LYS A 48 -40.16 -22.30 1.00
C LYS A 48 -38.79 -21.71 0.65
N ILE A 49 -38.48 -20.51 1.17
CA ILE A 49 -37.14 -19.89 1.04
C ILE A 49 -36.06 -20.77 1.70
N GLU A 50 -36.33 -21.31 2.89
CA GLU A 50 -35.44 -22.26 3.59
C GLU A 50 -35.12 -23.51 2.75
N LYS A 51 -36.13 -24.07 2.07
CA LYS A 51 -35.94 -25.24 1.19
C LYS A 51 -35.17 -24.92 -0.09
N VAL A 52 -35.34 -23.71 -0.64
CA VAL A 52 -34.72 -23.30 -1.91
C VAL A 52 -33.27 -22.87 -1.71
N LEU A 53 -32.98 -22.13 -0.64
CA LEU A 53 -31.64 -21.60 -0.35
C LEU A 53 -30.84 -22.48 0.62
N HIS A 54 -31.42 -23.57 1.13
CA HIS A 54 -30.82 -24.46 2.11
C HIS A 54 -30.26 -23.72 3.34
N CYS A 55 -30.95 -22.66 3.76
CA CYS A 55 -30.55 -21.77 4.85
C CYS A 55 -31.56 -21.82 5.99
N SER A 56 -31.08 -21.83 7.23
CA SER A 56 -31.96 -21.87 8.41
C SER A 56 -32.92 -20.66 8.45
N ARG A 57 -34.12 -20.88 8.98
CA ARG A 57 -35.10 -19.81 9.19
C ARG A 57 -34.56 -18.61 9.96
N ASN A 58 -33.68 -18.84 10.94
CA ASN A 58 -33.03 -17.77 11.71
C ASN A 58 -32.08 -16.93 10.85
N THR A 59 -31.35 -17.57 9.93
CA THR A 59 -30.50 -16.88 8.95
C THR A 59 -31.36 -16.03 8.03
N ILE A 60 -32.45 -16.58 7.50
CA ILE A 60 -33.35 -15.85 6.60
C ILE A 60 -33.92 -14.60 7.28
N GLN A 61 -34.41 -14.74 8.51
CA GLN A 61 -34.96 -13.64 9.28
C GLN A 61 -33.91 -12.56 9.61
N LYS A 62 -32.66 -12.98 9.91
CA LYS A 62 -31.54 -12.06 10.11
C LYS A 62 -31.22 -11.23 8.87
N TYR A 63 -31.26 -11.84 7.69
CA TYR A 63 -30.93 -11.15 6.42
C TYR A 63 -32.09 -10.28 5.92
N LEU A 64 -33.35 -10.65 6.21
CA LEU A 64 -34.53 -9.83 5.87
C LEU A 64 -34.60 -8.53 6.68
N HIS A 65 -34.30 -8.59 7.98
CA HIS A 65 -34.42 -7.44 8.87
C HIS A 65 -33.09 -6.69 9.12
N GLY A 66 -31.97 -7.27 8.72
CA GLY A 66 -30.65 -6.68 8.90
C GLY A 66 -30.26 -5.76 7.75
N ASP A 67 -29.52 -4.70 8.09
CA ASP A 67 -28.86 -3.85 7.10
C ASP A 67 -27.80 -4.65 6.33
N ILE A 68 -27.71 -4.44 5.01
CA ILE A 68 -26.80 -5.15 4.10
C ILE A 68 -25.35 -5.11 4.61
N ILE A 69 -24.93 -3.98 5.18
CA ILE A 69 -23.58 -3.78 5.72
C ILE A 69 -23.37 -4.64 6.97
N SER A 70 -24.32 -4.65 7.90
CA SER A 70 -24.24 -5.42 9.15
C SER A 70 -24.17 -6.92 8.90
N VAL A 71 -24.91 -7.40 7.90
CA VAL A 71 -25.08 -8.83 7.63
C VAL A 71 -24.02 -9.39 6.69
N CYS A 72 -23.61 -8.61 5.68
CA CYS A 72 -22.68 -9.03 4.64
C CYS A 72 -21.22 -8.68 4.92
N THR A 73 -20.93 -7.98 6.02
CA THR A 73 -19.54 -7.76 6.44
C THR A 73 -18.86 -9.10 6.81
N PRO A 74 -17.57 -9.27 6.48
CA PRO A 74 -16.75 -10.34 7.05
C PRO A 74 -16.81 -10.23 8.57
N THR A 75 -16.92 -11.34 9.29
CA THR A 75 -16.87 -11.33 10.75
C THR A 75 -15.57 -10.66 11.19
N LEU A 76 -15.68 -9.40 11.65
CA LEU A 76 -14.54 -8.59 12.10
C LEU A 76 -14.09 -9.15 13.45
N MET A 77 -13.32 -10.24 13.42
CA MET A 77 -12.69 -10.80 14.61
C MET A 77 -11.60 -9.86 15.10
N SER A 78 -11.95 -8.92 15.97
CA SER A 78 -11.03 -8.26 16.90
C SER A 78 -11.82 -7.54 17.98
N GLY A 79 -11.22 -7.35 19.17
CA GLY A 79 -11.81 -6.59 20.28
C GLY A 79 -12.22 -5.15 19.95
N VAL A 80 -11.89 -4.64 18.75
CA VAL A 80 -12.31 -3.33 18.24
C VAL A 80 -13.79 -3.30 17.86
N ASN A 81 -14.37 -4.43 17.45
CA ASN A 81 -15.74 -4.46 16.93
C ASN A 81 -16.79 -4.07 17.97
N LYS A 82 -16.47 -4.24 19.27
CA LYS A 82 -17.30 -3.74 20.38
C LYS A 82 -17.59 -2.24 20.28
N TYR A 83 -16.70 -1.47 19.66
CA TYR A 83 -16.81 -0.03 19.52
C TYR A 83 -17.26 0.40 18.11
N HIS A 84 -17.80 -0.51 17.29
CA HIS A 84 -18.12 -0.24 15.88
C HIS A 84 -18.98 1.02 15.70
N ASP A 85 -20.15 1.08 16.35
CA ASP A 85 -21.09 2.20 16.20
C ASP A 85 -20.47 3.53 16.68
N HIS A 86 -19.69 3.46 17.76
CA HIS A 86 -18.95 4.61 18.28
C HIS A 86 -17.92 5.10 17.25
N ILE A 87 -17.17 4.18 16.64
CA ILE A 87 -16.14 4.50 15.65
C ILE A 87 -16.78 5.11 14.39
N VAL A 88 -17.87 4.54 13.88
CA VAL A 88 -18.59 5.06 12.70
C VAL A 88 -19.08 6.48 12.97
N ARG A 89 -19.73 6.69 14.12
CA ARG A 89 -20.26 8.01 14.51
C ARG A 89 -19.17 9.07 14.63
N GLU A 90 -18.10 8.78 15.36
CA GLU A 90 -17.01 9.74 15.59
C GLU A 90 -16.19 10.03 14.32
N LEU A 91 -15.93 9.01 13.48
CA LEU A 91 -15.26 9.22 12.20
C LEU A 91 -16.12 10.03 11.23
N SER A 92 -17.43 9.77 11.18
CA SER A 92 -18.38 10.53 10.35
C SER A 92 -18.51 11.98 10.82
N ALA A 93 -18.31 12.23 12.11
CA ALA A 93 -18.23 13.58 12.69
C ALA A 93 -16.89 14.29 12.40
N GLY A 94 -15.98 13.68 11.63
CA GLY A 94 -14.69 14.26 11.26
C GLY A 94 -13.62 14.16 12.34
N LYS A 95 -13.80 13.32 13.37
CA LYS A 95 -12.80 13.17 14.44
C LYS A 95 -11.54 12.51 13.93
N CYS A 96 -10.40 13.04 14.39
CA CYS A 96 -9.10 12.50 14.04
C CYS A 96 -8.90 11.09 14.62
N ARG A 97 -8.44 10.16 13.76
CA ARG A 97 -8.13 8.76 14.12
C ARG A 97 -7.19 8.61 15.33
N SER A 98 -6.24 9.54 15.50
CA SER A 98 -5.31 9.54 16.64
C SER A 98 -5.97 9.94 17.96
N VAL A 99 -6.99 10.80 17.92
CA VAL A 99 -7.79 11.18 19.07
C VAL A 99 -8.73 10.03 19.42
N LEU A 100 -9.43 9.49 18.42
CA LEU A 100 -10.32 8.34 18.55
C LEU A 100 -9.60 7.12 19.15
N TYR A 101 -8.37 6.82 18.69
CA TYR A 101 -7.60 5.71 19.25
C TYR A 101 -7.29 5.89 20.74
N ARG A 102 -6.92 7.11 21.17
CA ARG A 102 -6.63 7.40 22.59
C ARG A 102 -7.88 7.25 23.46
N GLU A 103 -9.00 7.74 22.97
CA GLU A 103 -10.30 7.61 23.63
C GLU A 103 -10.70 6.13 23.76
N LEU A 104 -10.54 5.33 22.70
CA LEU A 104 -10.84 3.90 22.77
C LEU A 104 -9.91 3.17 23.75
N LEU A 105 -8.64 3.57 23.89
CA LEU A 105 -7.76 3.04 24.93
C LEU A 105 -8.30 3.34 26.33
N THR A 106 -8.81 4.55 26.57
CA THR A 106 -9.45 4.88 27.86
C THR A 106 -10.74 4.10 28.11
N MET A 107 -11.44 3.68 27.04
CA MET A 107 -12.63 2.83 27.12
C MET A 107 -12.31 1.32 27.23
N GLY A 108 -11.03 0.95 27.34
CA GLY A 108 -10.59 -0.45 27.54
C GLY A 108 -10.24 -1.21 26.26
N LEU A 109 -9.92 -0.51 25.16
CA LEU A 109 -9.47 -1.16 23.93
C LEU A 109 -8.14 -1.91 24.14
N THR A 110 -8.13 -3.21 23.86
CA THR A 110 -6.98 -4.10 24.09
C THR A 110 -6.08 -4.31 22.86
N CYS A 111 -6.52 -3.88 21.68
CA CYS A 111 -5.77 -4.13 20.44
C CYS A 111 -4.63 -3.13 20.22
N LYS A 112 -3.61 -3.54 19.46
CA LYS A 112 -2.50 -2.68 19.06
C LYS A 112 -2.94 -1.60 18.06
N ARG A 113 -2.19 -0.49 18.04
CA ARG A 113 -2.45 0.70 17.19
C ARG A 113 -2.63 0.37 15.71
N THR A 114 -1.78 -0.48 15.14
CA THR A 114 -1.86 -0.87 13.72
C THR A 114 -3.19 -1.55 13.41
N ALA A 115 -3.58 -2.54 14.21
CA ALA A 115 -4.86 -3.25 14.04
C ALA A 115 -6.07 -2.31 14.17
N ALA A 116 -6.05 -1.37 15.12
CA ALA A 116 -7.10 -0.36 15.25
C ALA A 116 -7.17 0.56 14.02
N TYR A 117 -6.03 1.00 13.50
CA TYR A 117 -5.97 1.88 12.33
C TYR A 117 -6.41 1.16 11.06
N ASP A 118 -6.06 -0.11 10.90
CA ASP A 118 -6.53 -0.94 9.79
C ASP A 118 -8.06 -1.08 9.83
N TYR A 119 -8.63 -1.25 11.03
CA TYR A 119 -10.07 -1.27 11.23
C TYR A 119 -10.73 0.08 10.89
N PHE A 120 -10.18 1.21 11.37
CA PHE A 120 -10.69 2.54 11.01
C PHE A 120 -10.64 2.77 9.51
N ASN A 121 -9.52 2.44 8.85
CA ASN A 121 -9.35 2.60 7.41
C ASN A 121 -10.37 1.75 6.62
N ARG A 122 -10.75 0.57 7.12
CA ARG A 122 -11.82 -0.23 6.53
C ARG A 122 -13.18 0.45 6.69
N ILE A 123 -13.51 0.96 7.88
CA ILE A 123 -14.76 1.72 8.11
C ILE A 123 -14.82 2.96 7.21
N ILE A 124 -13.74 3.72 7.12
CA ILE A 124 -13.66 4.92 6.27
C ILE A 124 -13.97 4.56 4.81
N LYS A 125 -13.43 3.44 4.32
CA LYS A 125 -13.74 2.94 2.97
C LYS A 125 -15.18 2.44 2.83
N LEU A 126 -15.69 1.70 3.82
CA LEU A 126 -17.04 1.13 3.80
C LEU A 126 -18.13 2.22 3.79
N TYR A 127 -17.97 3.24 4.62
CA TYR A 127 -18.95 4.32 4.78
C TYR A 127 -18.61 5.56 3.94
N ASN A 128 -17.56 5.49 3.12
CA ASN A 128 -17.05 6.60 2.31
C ASN A 128 -16.90 7.91 3.10
N ILE A 129 -16.31 7.81 4.29
CA ILE A 129 -16.15 8.95 5.20
C ILE A 129 -15.00 9.81 4.69
N GLU A 130 -15.28 11.10 4.42
CA GLU A 130 -14.24 12.07 4.13
C GLU A 130 -13.42 12.32 5.38
N LEU A 131 -12.17 11.85 5.37
CA LEU A 131 -11.24 12.10 6.45
C LEU A 131 -10.84 13.56 6.46
N THR A 132 -11.20 14.29 7.50
CA THR A 132 -10.57 15.58 7.79
C THR A 132 -9.08 15.31 8.08
N PRO A 133 -8.15 15.89 7.30
CA PRO A 133 -6.73 15.80 7.63
C PRO A 133 -6.53 16.33 9.04
N LEU A 134 -5.66 15.69 9.83
CA LEU A 134 -5.20 16.28 11.09
C LEU A 134 -4.50 17.60 10.73
N GLU A 135 -5.19 18.73 10.89
CA GLU A 135 -4.58 20.05 10.85
C GLU A 135 -3.75 20.21 12.11
N SER A 136 -2.60 19.54 12.13
CA SER A 136 -1.61 19.64 13.20
C SER A 136 -0.94 21.03 13.23
N CYS A 137 -1.21 21.88 12.23
CA CYS A 137 -0.76 23.25 12.09
C CYS A 137 -1.61 24.02 11.07
N THR A 138 -1.81 25.31 11.32
CA THR A 138 -2.38 26.25 10.36
C THR A 138 -1.48 26.37 9.11
N PRO A 139 -2.00 26.82 7.95
CA PRO A 139 -1.20 27.07 6.75
C PRO A 139 0.02 27.96 7.03
N GLU A 140 -0.15 29.00 7.85
CA GLU A 140 0.88 29.93 8.29
C GLU A 140 1.99 29.24 9.10
N GLN A 141 1.63 28.36 10.05
CA GLN A 141 2.58 27.58 10.83
C GLN A 141 3.36 26.57 9.98
N LYS A 142 2.73 26.00 8.94
CA LYS A 142 3.43 25.14 7.95
C LYS A 142 4.47 25.95 7.17
N GLN A 143 4.14 27.18 6.79
CA GLN A 143 5.03 28.07 6.05
C GLN A 143 6.20 28.53 6.91
N LEU A 144 5.95 28.90 8.17
CA LEU A 144 6.98 29.22 9.15
C LEU A 144 7.92 28.02 9.38
N ARG A 145 7.39 26.80 9.51
CA ARG A 145 8.20 25.58 9.64
C ARG A 145 9.05 25.28 8.41
N LYS A 146 8.57 25.57 7.20
CA LYS A 146 9.37 25.45 5.98
C LYS A 146 10.54 26.45 6.01
N ASN A 147 10.30 27.69 6.44
CA ASN A 147 11.33 28.71 6.56
C ASN A 147 12.36 28.40 7.67
N ILE A 148 11.97 27.63 8.70
CA ILE A 148 12.87 27.19 9.78
C ILE A 148 13.76 26.00 9.35
N ARG A 149 13.37 25.21 8.35
CA ARG A 149 14.16 24.05 7.90
C ARG A 149 15.44 24.53 7.19
N LYS A 150 16.49 24.74 7.97
CA LYS A 150 17.88 24.99 7.52
C LYS A 150 18.52 23.84 6.75
N TYR A 151 17.83 22.70 6.60
CA TYR A 151 18.38 21.50 6.00
C TYR A 151 17.58 21.11 4.77
N VAL A 152 18.30 20.88 3.67
CA VAL A 152 17.76 20.20 2.49
C VAL A 152 17.64 18.72 2.83
N TYR A 153 16.41 18.20 2.78
CA TYR A 153 16.16 16.78 2.98
C TYR A 153 16.22 16.04 1.65
N ILE A 154 17.15 15.10 1.53
CA ILE A 154 17.26 14.20 0.39
C ILE A 154 16.79 12.82 0.84
N SER A 155 15.76 12.30 0.18
CA SER A 155 15.29 10.94 0.49
C SER A 155 16.30 9.89 0.02
N ARG A 156 16.36 8.77 0.73
CA ARG A 156 17.15 7.61 0.30
C ARG A 156 16.80 7.21 -1.13
N LYS A 157 15.51 7.16 -1.47
CA LYS A 157 15.03 6.82 -2.83
C LYS A 157 15.67 7.72 -3.89
N LYS A 158 15.68 9.04 -3.68
CA LYS A 158 16.29 9.98 -4.63
C LYS A 158 17.78 9.67 -4.90
N ILE A 159 18.54 9.29 -3.87
CA ILE A 159 19.94 8.87 -4.04
C ILE A 159 20.04 7.55 -4.82
N PHE A 160 19.15 6.59 -4.56
CA PHE A 160 19.10 5.32 -5.30
C PHE A 160 18.77 5.55 -6.78
N ASP A 161 17.76 6.36 -7.07
CA ASP A 161 17.33 6.69 -8.42
C ASP A 161 18.47 7.43 -9.16
N TYR A 162 19.15 8.38 -8.50
CA TYR A 162 20.35 9.01 -9.03
C TYR A 162 21.45 8.01 -9.38
N LEU A 163 21.74 7.04 -8.51
CA LEU A 163 22.79 6.05 -8.74
C LEU A 163 22.45 5.07 -9.86
N TRP A 164 21.22 4.55 -9.89
CA TRP A 164 20.82 3.43 -10.75
C TRP A 164 20.08 3.81 -12.03
N LEU A 165 19.36 4.93 -12.03
CA LEU A 165 18.48 5.38 -13.12
C LEU A 165 18.94 6.69 -13.76
N ASP A 166 20.12 7.20 -13.37
CA ASP A 166 20.66 8.48 -13.84
C ASP A 166 19.67 9.65 -13.67
N SER A 167 18.82 9.58 -12.65
CA SER A 167 17.81 10.61 -12.36
C SER A 167 18.42 11.81 -11.65
N ASP A 168 17.99 13.01 -12.03
CA ASP A 168 18.42 14.23 -11.35
C ASP A 168 17.91 14.27 -9.91
N LEU A 169 18.77 14.71 -8.99
CA LEU A 169 18.40 14.85 -7.57
C LEU A 169 17.46 16.04 -7.32
N GLU A 170 17.34 16.95 -8.29
CA GLU A 170 16.56 18.20 -8.21
C GLU A 170 16.92 19.00 -6.95
N ILE A 171 18.21 19.27 -6.76
CA ILE A 171 18.73 20.10 -5.67
C ILE A 171 19.62 21.19 -6.24
N GLU A 172 19.74 22.30 -5.51
CA GLU A 172 20.62 23.40 -5.90
C GLU A 172 22.07 22.91 -6.09
N PRO A 173 22.80 23.44 -7.08
CA PRO A 173 24.17 23.00 -7.39
C PRO A 173 25.11 23.01 -6.19
N GLU A 174 25.03 24.03 -5.33
CA GLU A 174 25.85 24.16 -4.12
C GLU A 174 25.63 23.00 -3.13
N HIS A 175 24.37 22.58 -2.96
CA HIS A 175 24.04 21.45 -2.08
C HIS A 175 24.46 20.11 -2.69
N PHE A 176 24.41 20.00 -4.02
CA PHE A 176 24.89 18.83 -4.74
C PHE A 176 26.41 18.69 -4.59
N GLU A 177 27.15 19.77 -4.79
CA GLU A 177 28.60 19.80 -4.60
C GLU A 177 28.97 19.45 -3.15
N TYR A 178 28.28 20.04 -2.17
CA TYR A 178 28.47 19.68 -0.77
C TYR A 178 28.22 18.19 -0.49
N LEU A 179 27.16 17.61 -1.06
CA LEU A 179 26.84 16.19 -0.91
C LEU A 179 27.98 15.31 -1.43
N LEU A 180 28.48 15.61 -2.63
CA LEU A 180 29.54 14.84 -3.26
C LEU A 180 30.88 14.97 -2.52
N ASN A 181 31.22 16.18 -2.07
CA ASN A 181 32.44 16.44 -1.31
C ASN A 181 32.41 15.76 0.06
N LYS A 182 31.25 15.77 0.73
CA LYS A 182 31.08 15.12 2.03
C LYS A 182 31.04 13.59 1.92
N TYR A 183 30.47 13.07 0.84
CA TYR A 183 30.29 11.63 0.62
C TYR A 183 30.86 11.21 -0.74
N PRO A 184 32.20 11.18 -0.91
CA PRO A 184 32.84 10.83 -2.18
C PRO A 184 32.53 9.40 -2.63
N ILE A 185 32.11 8.54 -1.70
CA ILE A 185 31.62 7.19 -2.00
C ILE A 185 30.48 7.17 -3.02
N ILE A 186 29.66 8.22 -3.08
CA ILE A 186 28.56 8.33 -4.06
C ILE A 186 29.13 8.37 -5.48
N ILE A 187 30.22 9.11 -5.70
CA ILE A 187 30.91 9.18 -6.98
C ILE A 187 31.52 7.82 -7.31
N SER A 188 32.26 7.21 -6.38
CA SER A 188 32.88 5.89 -6.59
C SER A 188 31.84 4.83 -6.97
N LEU A 189 30.69 4.83 -6.31
CA LEU A 189 29.58 3.92 -6.61
C LEU A 189 28.97 4.21 -7.98
N LYS A 190 28.78 5.49 -8.33
CA LYS A 190 28.22 5.88 -9.62
C LYS A 190 29.11 5.40 -10.77
N VAL A 191 30.42 5.60 -10.66
CA VAL A 191 31.40 5.11 -11.64
C VAL A 191 31.37 3.58 -11.71
N CYS A 192 31.38 2.89 -10.56
CA CYS A 192 31.31 1.44 -10.50
C CYS A 192 30.06 0.86 -11.19
N ILE A 193 28.89 1.46 -10.97
CA ILE A 193 27.65 1.02 -11.61
C ILE A 193 27.72 1.23 -13.12
N ARG A 194 28.25 2.36 -13.58
CA ARG A 194 28.39 2.65 -15.02
C ARG A 194 29.35 1.69 -15.72
N GLU A 195 30.54 1.48 -15.16
CA GLU A 195 31.52 0.54 -15.71
C GLU A 195 30.99 -0.89 -15.71
N PHE A 196 30.26 -1.29 -14.67
CA PHE A 196 29.65 -2.62 -14.64
C PHE A 196 28.58 -2.79 -15.74
N ARG A 197 27.73 -1.79 -15.97
CA ARG A 197 26.73 -1.82 -17.05
C ARG A 197 27.40 -1.92 -18.43
N GLU A 198 28.48 -1.15 -18.62
CA GLU A 198 29.22 -1.12 -19.88
C GLU A 198 29.76 -2.50 -20.30
N ILE A 199 30.10 -3.37 -19.34
CA ILE A 199 30.50 -4.76 -19.61
C ILE A 199 29.41 -5.50 -20.41
N PHE A 200 28.15 -5.40 -19.96
CA PHE A 200 27.02 -6.10 -20.56
C PHE A 200 26.46 -5.37 -21.78
N ASP A 201 26.54 -4.03 -21.80
CA ASP A 201 26.10 -3.24 -22.96
C ASP A 201 27.00 -3.50 -24.17
N LYS A 202 28.31 -3.68 -23.95
CA LYS A 202 29.28 -3.96 -25.03
C LYS A 202 29.54 -5.45 -25.26
N GLY A 203 29.32 -6.31 -24.26
CA GLY A 203 29.56 -7.75 -24.33
C GLY A 203 31.04 -8.13 -24.40
N TYR A 204 31.96 -7.25 -23.99
CA TYR A 204 33.40 -7.50 -24.07
C TYR A 204 33.96 -8.07 -22.76
N GLN A 205 34.47 -9.30 -22.81
CA GLN A 205 35.13 -9.96 -21.67
C GLN A 205 36.35 -9.17 -21.15
N ALA A 206 37.06 -8.44 -22.01
CA ALA A 206 38.17 -7.60 -21.59
C ALA A 206 37.76 -6.54 -20.55
N LEU A 207 36.54 -6.00 -20.65
CA LEU A 207 35.99 -5.05 -19.68
C LEU A 207 35.67 -5.73 -18.36
N LEU A 208 35.21 -6.99 -18.40
CA LEU A 208 34.96 -7.80 -17.21
C LEU A 208 36.24 -8.00 -16.40
N TYR A 209 37.33 -8.43 -17.03
CA TYR A 209 38.61 -8.62 -16.33
C TYR A 209 39.15 -7.31 -15.78
N SER A 210 39.11 -6.24 -16.58
CA SER A 210 39.53 -4.90 -16.15
C SER A 210 38.73 -4.40 -14.95
N PHE A 211 37.42 -4.64 -14.94
CA PHE A 211 36.54 -4.32 -13.82
C PHE A 211 36.92 -5.11 -12.57
N ILE A 212 37.07 -6.43 -12.70
CA ILE A 212 37.41 -7.31 -11.58
C ILE A 212 38.74 -6.88 -10.94
N ASP A 213 39.78 -6.63 -11.74
CA ASP A 213 41.09 -6.26 -11.22
C ASP A 213 41.08 -4.88 -10.55
N LYS A 214 40.43 -3.90 -11.18
CA LYS A 214 40.27 -2.55 -10.62
C LYS A 214 39.56 -2.59 -9.28
N TYR A 215 38.45 -3.32 -9.18
CA TYR A 215 37.61 -3.29 -8.00
C TYR A 215 38.01 -4.30 -6.90
N SER A 216 38.86 -5.29 -7.21
CA SER A 216 39.49 -6.18 -6.22
C SER A 216 40.43 -5.44 -5.25
N THR A 217 40.89 -4.24 -5.59
CA THR A 217 41.74 -3.42 -4.71
C THR A 217 40.99 -2.22 -4.11
N CYS A 218 39.69 -2.07 -4.42
CA CYS A 218 38.88 -0.93 -4.01
C CYS A 218 38.82 -0.80 -2.47
N ALA A 219 38.87 0.43 -1.97
CA ALA A 219 38.74 0.73 -0.53
C ALA A 219 37.39 0.27 0.05
N ILE A 220 36.35 0.20 -0.78
CA ILE A 220 35.00 -0.18 -0.37
C ILE A 220 34.93 -1.71 -0.25
N LYS A 221 34.95 -2.22 0.99
CA LYS A 221 34.96 -3.65 1.31
C LYS A 221 33.86 -4.46 0.58
N LEU A 222 32.66 -3.90 0.42
CA LEU A 222 31.55 -4.58 -0.26
C LEU A 222 31.81 -4.75 -1.76
N ILE A 223 32.31 -3.70 -2.43
CA ILE A 223 32.66 -3.75 -3.86
C ILE A 223 33.84 -4.69 -4.09
N ARG A 224 34.83 -4.65 -3.19
CA ARG A 224 35.95 -5.58 -3.21
C ARG A 224 35.51 -7.03 -3.15
N LYS A 225 34.72 -7.38 -2.13
CA LYS A 225 34.18 -8.74 -1.97
C LYS A 225 33.33 -9.17 -3.16
N PHE A 226 32.52 -8.26 -3.70
CA PHE A 226 31.74 -8.53 -4.90
C PHE A 226 32.67 -8.91 -6.08
N SER A 227 33.70 -8.10 -6.33
CA SER A 227 34.64 -8.33 -7.43
C SER A 227 35.46 -9.61 -7.24
N GLU A 228 35.89 -9.90 -6.01
CA GLU A 228 36.56 -11.16 -5.65
C GLU A 228 35.64 -12.36 -5.87
N SER A 229 34.35 -12.24 -5.50
CA SER A 229 33.39 -13.33 -5.68
C SER A 229 33.12 -13.66 -7.16
N MET A 230 33.22 -12.68 -8.06
CA MET A 230 33.09 -12.91 -9.50
C MET A 230 34.17 -13.85 -10.03
N LYS A 231 35.36 -13.90 -9.40
CA LYS A 231 36.43 -14.83 -9.80
C LYS A 231 36.06 -16.29 -9.54
N ASN A 232 35.18 -16.56 -8.58
CA ASN A 232 34.78 -17.93 -8.24
C ASN A 232 33.85 -18.54 -9.30
N ASP A 233 33.00 -17.72 -9.93
CA ASP A 233 32.01 -18.12 -10.93
C ASP A 233 32.34 -17.55 -12.31
N LEU A 234 33.63 -17.37 -12.60
CA LEU A 234 34.12 -16.60 -13.74
C LEU A 234 33.59 -17.13 -15.08
N GLU A 235 33.63 -18.44 -15.31
CA GLU A 235 33.13 -19.08 -16.53
C GLU A 235 31.63 -18.79 -16.77
N ALA A 236 30.82 -18.80 -15.71
CA ALA A 236 29.40 -18.50 -15.82
C ALA A 236 29.16 -17.02 -16.17
N ILE A 237 29.97 -16.12 -15.62
CA ILE A 237 29.87 -14.67 -15.86
C ILE A 237 30.38 -14.33 -17.27
N GLU A 238 31.48 -14.93 -17.72
CA GLU A 238 31.98 -14.79 -19.09
C GLU A 238 30.94 -15.19 -20.12
N ASN A 239 30.28 -16.32 -19.88
CA ASN A 239 29.16 -16.77 -20.69
C ASN A 239 27.99 -15.79 -20.64
N ALA A 240 27.65 -15.23 -19.47
CA ALA A 240 26.59 -14.24 -19.34
C ALA A 240 26.89 -12.92 -20.07
N VAL A 241 28.17 -12.54 -20.20
CA VAL A 241 28.59 -11.32 -20.92
C VAL A 241 28.62 -11.54 -22.43
N SER A 242 29.07 -12.72 -22.88
CA SER A 242 29.37 -12.97 -24.30
C SER A 242 28.22 -13.62 -25.06
N SER A 243 27.35 -14.35 -24.34
CA SER A 243 26.25 -15.08 -24.95
C SER A 243 25.05 -14.19 -25.20
N PRO A 244 24.41 -14.27 -26.39
CA PRO A 244 23.12 -13.63 -26.63
C PRO A 244 21.97 -14.38 -25.94
N LEU A 245 22.21 -15.58 -25.41
CA LEU A 245 21.20 -16.42 -24.80
C LEU A 245 21.09 -16.13 -23.31
N SER A 246 19.88 -15.85 -22.83
CA SER A 246 19.60 -15.59 -21.42
C SER A 246 18.51 -16.52 -20.88
N ASN A 247 18.86 -17.30 -19.85
CA ASN A 247 17.89 -18.08 -19.08
C ASN A 247 17.16 -17.23 -18.02
N GLY A 248 17.46 -15.93 -17.92
CA GLY A 248 16.98 -15.06 -16.85
C GLY A 248 15.44 -14.97 -16.76
N PHE A 249 14.75 -14.99 -17.91
CA PHE A 249 13.28 -14.98 -17.93
C PHE A 249 12.68 -16.25 -17.31
N VAL A 250 13.25 -17.42 -17.64
CA VAL A 250 12.83 -18.72 -17.12
C VAL A 250 13.12 -18.82 -15.63
N GLU A 251 14.31 -18.40 -15.21
CA GLU A 251 14.68 -18.35 -13.78
C GLU A 251 13.76 -17.42 -12.97
N GLY A 252 13.45 -16.24 -13.50
CA GLY A 252 12.53 -15.30 -12.87
C GLY A 252 11.15 -15.91 -12.64
N THR A 253 10.65 -16.67 -13.61
CA THR A 253 9.36 -17.37 -13.51
C THR A 253 9.43 -18.50 -12.48
N ASN A 254 10.51 -19.29 -12.49
CA ASN A 254 10.73 -20.35 -11.51
C ASN A 254 10.80 -19.80 -10.07
N ASN A 255 11.47 -18.67 -9.86
CA ASN A 255 11.53 -18.01 -8.56
C ASN A 255 10.17 -17.50 -8.06
N LYS A 256 9.32 -16.97 -8.96
CA LYS A 256 7.93 -16.62 -8.62
C LYS A 256 7.14 -17.85 -8.17
N VAL A 257 7.23 -18.96 -8.90
CA VAL A 257 6.54 -20.22 -8.54
C VAL A 257 7.04 -20.75 -7.20
N LYS A 258 8.37 -20.76 -6.96
CA LYS A 258 8.96 -21.14 -5.67
C LYS A 258 8.45 -20.27 -4.53
N MET A 259 8.28 -18.96 -4.75
CA MET A 259 7.74 -18.05 -3.74
C MET A 259 6.28 -18.36 -3.40
N VAL A 260 5.43 -18.58 -4.40
CA VAL A 260 4.03 -19.00 -4.18
C VAL A 260 3.98 -20.29 -3.36
N LYS A 261 4.79 -21.29 -3.71
CA LYS A 261 4.88 -22.55 -2.96
C LYS A 261 5.31 -22.39 -1.50
N ARG A 262 6.16 -21.41 -1.17
CA ARG A 262 6.59 -21.15 0.22
C ARG A 262 5.54 -20.40 1.05
N THR A 263 4.56 -19.80 0.39
CA THR A 263 3.50 -19.01 1.03
C THR A 263 2.23 -19.83 1.26
N MET A 264 2.11 -20.98 0.57
CA MET A 264 1.12 -22.03 0.80
C MET A 264 1.58 -22.93 1.94
#